data_AF-A0ABD1QAV5-F1
#
_entry.id   AF-A0ABD1QAV5-F1
#
_cell.length_a   1.000
_cell.length_b   1.000
_cell.length_c   1.000
_cell.angle_alpha   90.00
_cell.angle_beta   90.00
_cell.angle_gamma   90.00
#
_symmetry.space_group_name_H-M   'P 1'
#
loop_
_entity.id
_entity.type
_entity.pdbx_description
1 polymer ?
#
loop_
_entity_poly.entity_id
_entity_poly.type
_entity_poly.pdbx_seq_one_letter_code
_entity_poly.pdbx_strand_id
1 'polypeptide(L)'
;MALPRGGEKSTELLNAQAHVWNHIFNFINSMSLKCAVQLGILDIIHKHGKPMTLAELVEALPMNKAKAQSIPRLMHILIHLGFFMKAKISKGEEETGYWITPASRLLLKDEPLSVAPFLVAMLDPVLIESWHHLSAWFENENSTPFDTAHERMLWEHAGQEPRLNFYIYK
;
A
#
# COMPACT_ATOMS: atom_id res chain seq x y z
N MET A 1 13.65 -23.18 -35.46
CA MET A 1 13.61 -22.94 -34.00
C MET A 1 13.61 -24.29 -33.31
N ALA A 2 14.68 -24.61 -32.57
CA ALA A 2 14.71 -25.82 -31.75
C ALA A 2 13.76 -25.65 -30.56
N LEU A 3 12.93 -26.65 -30.29
CA LEU A 3 12.04 -26.66 -29.12
C LEU A 3 12.87 -26.71 -27.84
N PRO A 4 12.52 -25.94 -26.78
CA PRO A 4 13.30 -25.92 -25.54
C PRO A 4 13.28 -27.31 -24.90
N ARG A 5 14.42 -27.72 -24.34
CA ARG A 5 14.55 -29.03 -23.67
C ARG A 5 13.61 -29.04 -22.45
N GLY A 6 13.08 -30.20 -22.08
CA GLY A 6 12.04 -30.33 -21.05
C GLY A 6 12.34 -29.66 -19.69
N GLY A 7 13.62 -29.49 -19.32
CA GLY A 7 14.04 -28.76 -18.12
C GLY A 7 13.99 -27.22 -18.24
N GLU A 8 14.29 -26.67 -19.42
CA GLU A 8 14.20 -25.22 -19.69
C GLU A 8 12.73 -24.78 -19.71
N LYS A 9 11.88 -25.59 -20.37
CA LYS A 9 10.43 -25.36 -20.44
C LYS A 9 9.74 -25.39 -19.06
N SER A 10 10.24 -26.20 -18.12
CA SER A 10 9.72 -26.27 -16.75
C SER A 10 10.06 -25.01 -15.94
N THR A 11 11.31 -24.54 -16.04
CA THR A 11 11.76 -23.31 -15.37
C THR A 11 11.04 -22.08 -15.92
N GLU A 12 10.87 -21.99 -17.24
CA GLU A 12 10.10 -20.92 -17.89
C GLU A 12 8.65 -20.87 -17.40
N LEU A 13 7.99 -22.02 -17.27
CA LEU A 13 6.62 -22.10 -16.78
C LEU A 13 6.51 -21.64 -15.31
N LEU A 14 7.45 -22.03 -14.45
CA LEU A 14 7.50 -21.59 -13.05
C LEU A 14 7.67 -20.08 -12.93
N ASN A 15 8.56 -19.49 -13.75
CA ASN A 15 8.76 -18.04 -13.78
C ASN A 15 7.50 -17.31 -14.28
N ALA A 16 6.84 -17.84 -15.31
CA ALA A 16 5.59 -17.29 -15.82
C ALA A 16 4.48 -17.35 -14.74
N GLN A 17 4.38 -18.47 -14.02
CA GLN A 17 3.42 -18.62 -12.92
C GLN A 17 3.69 -17.64 -11.78
N ALA A 18 4.95 -17.48 -11.36
CA ALA A 18 5.33 -16.50 -10.35
C ALA A 18 4.99 -15.08 -10.80
N HIS A 19 5.23 -14.74 -12.08
CA HIS A 19 4.89 -13.44 -12.65
C HIS A 19 3.37 -13.17 -12.57
N VAL A 20 2.54 -14.13 -12.99
CA VAL A 20 1.08 -14.02 -12.94
C VAL A 20 0.59 -13.86 -11.50
N TRP A 21 1.09 -14.68 -10.57
CA TRP A 21 0.71 -14.59 -9.15
C TRP A 21 1.11 -13.26 -8.52
N ASN A 22 2.30 -12.76 -8.83
CA ASN A 22 2.74 -11.45 -8.34
C ASN A 22 1.78 -10.34 -8.79
N HIS A 23 1.25 -10.41 -10.01
CA HIS A 23 0.24 -9.47 -10.48
C HIS A 23 -1.12 -9.66 -9.80
N ILE A 24 -1.63 -10.90 -9.72
CA ILE A 24 -2.91 -11.20 -9.05
C ILE A 24 -2.94 -10.67 -7.61
N PHE A 25 -1.84 -10.81 -6.87
CA PHE A 25 -1.77 -10.42 -5.47
C PHE A 25 -1.22 -9.01 -5.23
N ASN A 26 -0.86 -8.24 -6.27
CA ASN A 26 -0.22 -6.94 -6.10
C ASN A 26 -1.11 -5.91 -5.38
N PHE A 27 -2.43 -6.03 -5.46
CA PHE A 27 -3.35 -5.16 -4.73
C PHE A 27 -3.15 -5.23 -3.21
N ILE A 28 -2.72 -6.39 -2.68
CA ILE A 28 -2.45 -6.59 -1.25
C ILE A 28 -1.31 -5.68 -0.80
N ASN A 29 -0.30 -5.44 -1.67
CA ASN A 29 0.81 -4.53 -1.38
C ASN A 29 0.31 -3.10 -1.19
N SER A 30 -0.52 -2.62 -2.12
CA SER A 30 -1.13 -1.29 -2.07
C SER A 30 -2.02 -1.11 -0.84
N MET A 31 -2.85 -2.10 -0.53
CA MET A 31 -3.73 -2.08 0.64
C MET A 31 -2.98 -2.18 1.97
N SER A 32 -1.88 -2.93 2.00
CA SER A 32 -1.00 -3.00 3.18
C SER A 32 -0.35 -1.65 3.46
N LEU A 33 0.07 -0.92 2.43
CA LEU A 33 0.63 0.42 2.58
C LEU A 33 -0.43 1.43 3.05
N LYS A 34 -1.64 1.40 2.45
CA LYS A 34 -2.78 2.20 2.91
C LYS A 34 -3.06 1.95 4.40
N CYS A 35 -3.09 0.67 4.81
CA CYS A 35 -3.30 0.28 6.20
C CYS A 35 -2.24 0.88 7.12
N ALA A 36 -0.96 0.85 6.73
CA ALA A 36 0.13 1.44 7.53
C ALA A 36 -0.03 2.95 7.74
N VAL A 37 -0.45 3.67 6.69
CA VAL A 37 -0.75 5.10 6.76
C VAL A 37 -1.96 5.37 7.67
N GLN A 38 -3.04 4.62 7.49
CA GLN A 38 -4.27 4.78 8.29
C GLN A 38 -4.07 4.46 9.78
N LEU A 39 -3.28 3.42 10.08
CA LEU A 39 -2.89 3.07 11.45
C LEU A 39 -1.86 4.04 12.05
N GLY A 40 -1.28 4.93 11.25
CA GLY A 40 -0.25 5.88 11.70
C GLY A 40 1.09 5.23 12.04
N ILE A 41 1.37 4.02 11.52
CA ILE A 41 2.61 3.28 11.81
C ILE A 41 3.84 4.12 11.43
N LEU A 42 3.78 4.78 10.27
CA LEU A 42 4.89 5.60 9.77
C LEU A 42 5.19 6.77 10.72
N ASP A 43 4.15 7.49 11.13
CA ASP A 43 4.28 8.62 12.05
C ASP A 43 4.76 8.18 13.43
N ILE A 44 4.26 7.04 13.95
CA ILE A 44 4.64 6.50 15.26
C ILE A 44 6.15 6.18 15.27
N ILE A 45 6.63 5.41 14.29
CA ILE A 45 8.05 5.05 14.19
C ILE A 45 8.92 6.30 13.97
N HIS A 46 8.46 7.24 13.14
CA HIS A 46 9.20 8.48 12.89
C HIS A 46 9.33 9.34 14.15
N LYS A 47 8.23 9.55 14.88
CA LYS A 47 8.18 10.34 16.12
C LYS A 47 8.94 9.68 17.26
N HIS A 48 9.07 8.35 17.25
CA HIS A 48 9.91 7.63 18.22
C HIS A 48 11.41 7.97 18.09
N GLY A 49 11.87 8.39 16.91
CA GLY A 49 13.22 8.94 16.70
C GLY A 49 14.37 7.93 16.69
N LYS A 50 14.11 6.65 16.99
CA LYS A 50 15.06 5.54 16.92
C LYS A 50 14.36 4.26 16.41
N PRO A 51 15.09 3.19 16.04
CA PRO A 51 14.47 1.93 15.67
C PRO A 51 13.55 1.42 16.78
N MET A 52 12.31 1.07 16.43
CA MET A 52 11.25 0.74 17.38
C MET A 52 11.02 -0.77 17.43
N THR A 53 11.00 -1.38 18.61
CA THR A 53 10.72 -2.82 18.75
C THR A 53 9.28 -3.15 18.35
N LEU A 54 9.03 -4.44 18.10
CA LEU A 54 7.66 -4.91 17.86
C LEU A 54 6.74 -4.64 19.06
N ALA A 55 7.24 -4.83 20.28
CA ALA A 55 6.46 -4.62 21.50
C ALA A 55 6.04 -3.15 21.64
N GLU A 56 6.99 -2.23 21.51
CA GLU A 56 6.73 -0.77 21.56
C GLU A 56 5.75 -0.34 20.46
N LEU A 57 5.91 -0.87 19.24
CA LEU A 57 5.01 -0.56 18.13
C LEU A 57 3.58 -1.06 18.41
N VAL A 58 3.42 -2.30 18.86
CA VAL A 58 2.11 -2.87 19.19
C VAL A 58 1.47 -2.10 20.34
N GLU A 59 2.24 -1.66 21.33
CA GLU A 59 1.76 -0.86 22.44
C GLU A 59 1.23 0.50 21.98
N ALA A 60 2.01 1.20 21.16
CA ALA A 60 1.70 2.54 20.64
C ALA A 60 0.52 2.58 19.64
N LEU A 61 0.21 1.47 18.97
CA LEU A 61 -0.86 1.43 17.99
C LEU A 61 -2.26 1.46 18.65
N PRO A 62 -3.17 2.35 18.18
CA PRO A 62 -4.55 2.41 18.63
C PRO A 62 -5.39 1.28 18.01
N MET A 63 -5.10 0.03 18.41
CA MET A 63 -5.70 -1.18 17.84
C MET A 63 -6.19 -2.16 18.90
N ASN A 64 -7.09 -3.06 18.49
CA ASN A 64 -7.46 -4.22 19.32
C ASN A 64 -6.25 -5.14 19.49
N LYS A 65 -5.79 -5.31 20.73
CA LYS A 65 -4.60 -6.12 21.06
C LYS A 65 -4.75 -7.60 20.66
N ALA A 66 -5.97 -8.13 20.51
CA ALA A 66 -6.20 -9.49 19.98
C ALA A 66 -5.68 -9.66 18.53
N LYS A 67 -5.52 -8.56 17.79
CA LYS A 67 -4.99 -8.55 16.41
C LYS A 67 -3.48 -8.26 16.36
N ALA A 68 -2.80 -8.06 17.49
CA ALA A 68 -1.38 -7.71 17.54
C ALA A 68 -0.49 -8.74 16.84
N GLN A 69 -0.88 -10.02 16.88
CA GLN A 69 -0.18 -11.12 16.18
C GLN A 69 -0.06 -10.94 14.66
N SER A 70 -0.88 -10.07 14.05
CA SER A 70 -0.83 -9.76 12.61
C SER A 70 0.15 -8.64 12.25
N ILE A 71 0.56 -7.80 13.22
CA ILE A 71 1.49 -6.68 12.98
C ILE A 71 2.85 -7.14 12.45
N PRO A 72 3.48 -8.21 12.96
CA PRO A 72 4.72 -8.71 12.39
C PRO A 72 4.62 -9.06 10.90
N ARG A 73 3.49 -9.64 10.48
CA ARG A 73 3.24 -10.00 9.08
C ARG A 73 3.09 -8.77 8.19
N LEU A 74 2.33 -7.78 8.66
CA LEU A 74 2.18 -6.49 7.97
C LEU A 74 3.54 -5.79 7.82
N MET A 75 4.31 -5.69 8.91
CA MET A 75 5.64 -5.07 8.88
C MET A 75 6.59 -5.82 7.95
N HIS A 76 6.52 -7.16 7.91
CA HIS A 76 7.34 -7.95 6.99
C HIS A 76 7.04 -7.63 5.52
N ILE A 77 5.76 -7.53 5.15
CA ILE A 77 5.34 -7.10 3.80
C ILE A 77 5.90 -5.71 3.50
N LEU A 78 5.72 -4.75 4.41
CA LEU A 78 6.14 -3.36 4.17
C LEU A 78 7.67 -3.19 4.14
N ILE A 79 8.43 -4.06 4.82
CA ILE A 79 9.88 -4.13 4.69
C ILE A 79 10.26 -4.67 3.31
N HIS A 80 9.62 -5.74 2.85
CA HIS A 80 9.85 -6.28 1.51
C HIS A 80 9.52 -5.28 0.41
N LEU A 81 8.53 -4.42 0.63
CA LEU A 81 8.18 -3.32 -0.28
C LEU A 81 9.11 -2.11 -0.18
N GLY A 82 10.07 -2.11 0.74
CA GLY A 82 11.08 -1.05 0.88
C GLY A 82 10.58 0.20 1.61
N PHE A 83 9.45 0.14 2.31
CA PHE A 83 8.95 1.25 3.14
C PHE A 83 9.57 1.24 4.55
N PHE A 84 9.92 0.06 5.04
CA PHE A 84 10.60 -0.07 6.34
C PHE A 84 11.87 -0.90 6.20
N MET A 85 12.72 -0.80 7.21
CA MET A 85 13.91 -1.63 7.36
C MET A 85 14.03 -2.09 8.81
N LYS A 86 14.79 -3.16 9.04
CA LYS A 86 15.27 -3.50 10.38
C LYS A 86 16.58 -2.78 10.65
N ALA A 87 16.69 -2.15 11.80
CA ALA A 87 17.88 -1.43 12.24
C ALA A 87 18.24 -1.80 13.69
N LYS A 88 19.53 -1.80 14.02
CA LYS A 88 20.00 -2.07 15.38
C LYS A 88 19.60 -0.94 16.32
N ILE A 89 19.09 -1.28 17.50
CA ILE A 89 18.64 -0.30 18.49
C ILE A 89 19.84 0.39 19.16
N SER A 90 20.90 -0.37 19.44
CA SER A 90 22.15 0.15 20.00
C SER A 90 23.38 -0.53 19.38
N LYS A 91 24.56 0.10 19.54
CA LYS A 91 25.84 -0.47 19.11
C LYS A 91 26.25 -1.58 20.07
N GLY A 92 25.94 -2.83 19.72
CA GLY A 92 26.42 -4.01 20.45
C GLY A 92 25.34 -5.03 20.79
N GLU A 93 24.05 -4.65 20.68
CA GLU A 93 22.93 -5.55 20.89
C GLU A 93 22.56 -6.32 19.60
N GLU A 94 22.07 -7.55 19.77
CA GLU A 94 21.43 -8.33 18.71
C GLU A 94 20.00 -7.84 18.41
N GLU A 95 19.42 -7.03 19.29
CA GLU A 95 18.04 -6.58 19.15
C GLU A 95 17.90 -5.55 18.01
N THR A 96 16.94 -5.84 17.12
CA THR A 96 16.64 -4.99 15.96
C THR A 96 15.22 -4.46 16.05
N GLY A 97 15.06 -3.17 15.75
CA GLY A 97 13.78 -2.49 15.65
C GLY A 97 13.42 -2.14 14.21
N TYR A 98 12.18 -1.72 14.00
CA TYR A 98 11.68 -1.18 12.75
C TYR A 98 12.06 0.28 12.59
N TRP A 99 12.46 0.66 11.38
CA TRP A 99 12.79 2.02 11.01
C TRP A 99 12.24 2.39 9.63
N ILE A 100 11.94 3.66 9.41
CA ILE A 100 11.42 4.14 8.11
C ILE A 100 12.54 4.30 7.08
N THR A 101 12.24 4.02 5.81
CA THR A 101 13.13 4.31 4.67
C THR A 101 12.87 5.72 4.12
N PRO A 102 13.71 6.24 3.20
CA PRO A 102 13.43 7.49 2.52
C PRO A 102 12.07 7.50 1.79
N ALA A 103 11.63 6.37 1.23
CA ALA A 103 10.34 6.26 0.56
C ALA A 103 9.17 6.52 1.52
N SER A 104 9.25 6.00 2.75
CA SER A 104 8.23 6.24 3.78
C SER A 104 8.16 7.68 4.27
N ARG A 105 9.19 8.51 4.07
CA ARG A 105 9.14 9.93 4.44
C ARG A 105 8.09 10.69 3.63
N LEU A 106 7.92 10.33 2.35
CA LEU A 106 6.87 10.87 1.49
C LEU A 106 5.46 10.52 1.94
N LEU A 107 5.30 9.68 2.97
CA LEU A 107 4.01 9.24 3.49
C LEU A 107 3.77 9.70 4.93
N LEU A 108 4.65 10.53 5.50
CA LEU A 108 4.46 11.14 6.82
C LEU A 108 3.44 12.27 6.75
N LYS A 109 2.67 12.48 7.82
CA LYS A 109 1.63 13.53 7.86
C LYS A 109 2.21 14.94 7.85
N ASP A 110 3.33 15.11 8.54
CA ASP A 110 3.97 16.41 8.76
C ASP A 110 4.98 16.76 7.64
N GLU A 111 5.10 15.91 6.61
CA GLU A 111 5.97 16.16 5.45
C GLU A 111 5.30 17.11 4.44
N PRO A 112 5.92 18.24 4.08
CA PRO A 112 5.31 19.21 3.14
C PRO A 112 4.93 18.61 1.78
N LEU A 113 5.70 17.63 1.31
CA LEU A 113 5.50 16.93 0.04
C LEU A 113 4.86 15.55 0.22
N SER A 114 4.08 15.37 1.30
CA SER A 114 3.44 14.09 1.58
C SER A 114 2.46 13.69 0.49
N VAL A 115 2.65 12.48 -0.04
CA VAL A 115 1.73 11.81 -0.97
C VAL A 115 0.76 10.86 -0.26
N ALA A 116 0.80 10.80 1.08
CA ALA A 116 -0.14 9.98 1.86
C ALA A 116 -1.62 10.32 1.59
N PRO A 117 -2.04 11.59 1.47
CA PRO A 117 -3.41 11.92 1.10
C PRO A 117 -3.79 11.34 -0.27
N PHE A 118 -2.90 11.47 -1.25
CA PHE A 118 -3.11 10.93 -2.59
C PHE A 118 -3.21 9.40 -2.61
N LEU A 119 -2.34 8.70 -1.86
CA LEU A 119 -2.42 7.25 -1.68
C LEU A 119 -3.78 6.81 -1.11
N VAL A 120 -4.25 7.50 -0.07
CA VAL A 120 -5.54 7.18 0.56
C VAL A 120 -6.70 7.44 -0.38
N ALA A 121 -6.65 8.55 -1.14
CA ALA A 121 -7.65 8.92 -2.14
C ALA A 121 -7.75 7.87 -3.25
N MET A 122 -6.63 7.58 -3.92
CA MET A 122 -6.60 6.64 -5.06
C MET A 122 -7.02 5.22 -4.68
N LEU A 123 -6.86 4.86 -3.40
CA LEU A 123 -7.26 3.57 -2.87
C LEU A 123 -8.60 3.63 -2.12
N ASP A 124 -9.33 4.75 -2.17
CA ASP A 124 -10.68 4.85 -1.63
C ASP A 124 -11.63 3.93 -2.41
N PRO A 125 -12.59 3.24 -1.75
CA PRO A 125 -13.54 2.37 -2.44
C PRO A 125 -14.24 3.03 -3.62
N VAL A 126 -14.55 4.34 -3.54
CA VAL A 126 -15.22 5.07 -4.62
C VAL A 126 -14.36 5.09 -5.89
N LEU A 127 -13.07 5.42 -5.77
CA LEU A 127 -12.16 5.44 -6.92
C LEU A 127 -11.74 4.03 -7.35
N ILE A 128 -11.64 3.10 -6.40
CA ILE A 128 -11.29 1.72 -6.72
C ILE A 128 -12.37 1.04 -7.54
N GLU A 129 -13.65 1.32 -7.25
CA GLU A 129 -14.78 0.74 -7.96
C GLU A 129 -14.64 0.92 -9.48
N SER A 130 -14.18 2.08 -9.93
CA SER A 130 -13.97 2.37 -11.36
C SER A 130 -13.06 1.35 -12.07
N TRP A 131 -12.09 0.74 -11.37
CA TRP A 131 -11.22 -0.28 -11.96
C TRP A 131 -11.95 -1.61 -12.19
N HIS A 132 -13.01 -1.90 -11.44
CA HIS A 132 -13.86 -3.07 -11.65
C HIS A 132 -14.74 -2.95 -12.91
N HIS A 133 -15.00 -1.71 -13.36
CA HIS A 133 -15.82 -1.43 -14.54
C HIS A 133 -15.01 -1.17 -15.82
N LEU A 134 -13.69 -1.39 -15.81
CA LEU A 134 -12.84 -1.16 -16.99
C LEU A 134 -13.31 -1.91 -18.23
N SER A 135 -13.68 -3.19 -18.10
CA SER A 135 -14.17 -3.98 -19.24
C SER A 135 -15.49 -3.43 -19.78
N ALA A 136 -16.44 -3.12 -18.90
CA ALA A 136 -17.73 -2.56 -19.28
C ALA A 136 -17.59 -1.17 -19.90
N TRP A 137 -16.63 -0.37 -19.44
CA TRP A 137 -16.29 0.93 -20.00
C TRP A 137 -15.85 0.85 -21.46
N PHE A 138 -15.02 -0.14 -21.82
CA PHE A 138 -14.63 -0.34 -23.23
C PHE A 138 -15.79 -0.72 -24.16
N GLU A 139 -16.93 -1.13 -23.61
CA GLU A 139 -18.13 -1.55 -24.35
C GLU A 139 -19.18 -0.44 -24.46
N ASN A 140 -18.98 0.71 -23.83
CA ASN A 140 -19.96 1.81 -23.81
C ASN A 140 -19.38 3.15 -24.28
N GLU A 141 -20.25 4.17 -24.35
CA GLU A 141 -19.92 5.51 -24.86
C GLU A 141 -19.45 6.49 -23.76
N ASN A 142 -19.31 6.03 -22.51
CA ASN A 142 -18.93 6.90 -21.40
C ASN A 142 -17.47 7.35 -21.52
N SER A 143 -17.20 8.57 -21.07
CA SER A 143 -15.87 9.18 -21.23
C SER A 143 -14.80 8.53 -20.34
N THR A 144 -15.17 8.06 -19.15
CA THR A 144 -14.25 7.44 -18.20
C THR A 144 -14.83 6.19 -17.52
N PRO A 145 -13.97 5.28 -17.01
CA PRO A 145 -14.44 4.16 -16.17
C PRO A 145 -15.19 4.61 -14.91
N PHE A 146 -14.89 5.82 -14.42
CA PHE A 146 -15.60 6.40 -13.29
C PHE A 146 -17.06 6.70 -13.63
N ASP A 147 -17.30 7.29 -14.81
CA ASP A 147 -18.65 7.59 -15.29
C ASP A 147 -19.46 6.31 -15.48
N THR A 148 -18.83 5.23 -15.97
CA THR A 148 -19.45 3.89 -16.06
C THR A 148 -19.79 3.32 -14.69
N ALA A 149 -18.94 3.50 -13.68
CA ALA A 149 -19.17 2.94 -12.35
C ALA A 149 -20.21 3.71 -11.53
N HIS A 150 -20.27 5.04 -11.67
CA HIS A 150 -21.02 5.93 -10.77
C HIS A 150 -22.11 6.76 -11.44
N GLU A 151 -22.28 6.60 -12.76
CA GLU A 151 -23.28 7.30 -13.59
C GLU A 151 -23.20 8.84 -13.50
N ARG A 152 -22.02 9.37 -13.16
CA ARG A 152 -21.75 10.81 -13.00
C ARG A 152 -20.26 11.10 -13.15
N MET A 153 -19.91 12.35 -13.44
CA MET A 153 -18.51 12.74 -13.58
C MET A 153 -17.77 12.75 -12.24
N LEU A 154 -16.48 12.42 -12.27
CA LEU A 154 -15.61 12.46 -11.08
C LEU A 154 -15.67 13.82 -10.36
N TRP A 155 -15.66 14.92 -11.11
CA TRP A 155 -15.69 16.28 -10.55
C TRP A 155 -17.00 16.59 -9.83
N GLU A 156 -18.12 16.11 -10.37
CA GLU A 156 -19.45 16.28 -9.76
C GLU A 156 -19.54 15.48 -8.46
N HIS A 157 -19.01 14.25 -8.47
CA HIS A 157 -18.94 13.41 -7.29
C HIS A 157 -18.02 14.03 -6.21
N ALA A 158 -16.84 14.50 -6.61
CA ALA A 158 -15.88 15.16 -5.71
C ALA A 158 -16.44 16.46 -5.11
N GLY A 159 -17.27 17.20 -5.84
CA GLY A 159 -17.93 18.41 -5.32
C GLY A 159 -18.99 18.11 -4.25
N GLN A 160 -19.59 16.92 -4.25
CA GLN A 160 -20.62 16.48 -3.30
C GLN A 160 -20.05 15.71 -2.11
N GLU A 161 -18.87 15.09 -2.26
CA GLU A 161 -18.19 14.32 -1.22
C GLU A 161 -17.02 15.11 -0.61
N PRO A 162 -17.15 15.66 0.61
CA PRO A 162 -16.09 16.46 1.25
C PRO A 162 -14.77 15.70 1.39
N ARG A 163 -14.83 14.36 1.49
CA ARG A 163 -13.66 13.49 1.61
C ARG A 163 -12.82 13.45 0.34
N LEU A 164 -13.44 13.45 -0.84
CA LEU A 164 -12.73 13.44 -2.13
C LEU A 164 -12.29 14.85 -2.53
N ASN A 165 -13.09 15.86 -2.17
CA ASN A 165 -12.77 17.27 -2.36
C ASN A 165 -11.41 17.65 -1.72
N PHE A 166 -11.15 17.15 -0.50
CA PHE A 166 -9.90 17.40 0.22
C PHE A 166 -8.64 16.90 -0.51
N TYR A 167 -8.77 15.92 -1.40
CA TYR A 167 -7.64 15.34 -2.13
C TYR A 167 -7.41 15.95 -3.52
N ILE A 168 -8.41 16.64 -4.09
CA ILE A 168 -8.40 17.12 -5.48
C ILE A 168 -8.08 18.62 -5.57
N TYR A 169 -8.42 19.43 -4.55
CA TYR A 169 -8.24 20.89 -4.57
C TYR A 169 -7.22 21.40 -3.54
N LYS A 170 -5.97 20.95 -3.62
CA LYS A 170 -4.86 21.50 -2.83
C LYS A 170 -3.80 22.14 -3.71
#